data_AF-A0A924SVG7-F1
#
_entry.id   AF-A0A924SVG7-F1
#
_cell.length_a   1.000
_cell.length_b   1.000
_cell.length_c   1.000
_cell.angle_alpha   90.00
_cell.angle_beta   90.00
_cell.angle_gamma   90.00
#
_symmetry.space_group_name_H-M   'P 1'
#
loop_
_entity.id
_entity.type
_entity.pdbx_description
1 polymer ?
#
loop_
_entity_poly.entity_id
_entity_poly.type
_entity_poly.pdbx_seq_one_letter_code
_entity_poly.pdbx_strand_id
1 'polypeptide(L)'
;MSDGIHISGPVGFMESSGSAVYFSKNAAATDTFSPNNKGTAPAIKKAQNNLGVAYWGEDNRFPQNIEQQMAYCGVGKEALSWKARALFGAGIIPGIIKDYIVENGVTTEVFEPLPKAGNKDVYEFINQRNMFRFWLEYFMDWCWFGNCFPEAIFDKGAKKITHFVQQESCDSRFKQQAETGAIDTVCLSKIWGMDTDQFSRFEPDKAILGVIRNLNTPYEVDGKFIKKVDCIDMYNAVASAKEIASKLESKSANSLKSAILPVNYPSPNKTYYQVPAWDGARLGG
;
A
#
# COMPACT_ATOMS: atom_id res chain seq x y z
N MET A 1 -4.64 -48.09 0.49
CA MET A 1 -5.44 -47.60 -0.66
C MET A 1 -4.47 -46.83 -1.52
N SER A 2 -4.29 -47.23 -2.78
CA SER A 2 -3.22 -46.73 -3.64
C SER A 2 -3.57 -45.33 -4.17
N ASP A 3 -2.71 -44.34 -3.91
CA ASP A 3 -2.74 -43.02 -4.56
C ASP A 3 -2.39 -43.20 -6.04
N GLY A 4 -3.43 -43.42 -6.85
CA GLY A 4 -3.29 -43.69 -8.28
C GLY A 4 -3.42 -42.41 -9.10
N ILE A 5 -2.41 -42.10 -9.91
CA ILE A 5 -2.59 -41.17 -11.02
C ILE A 5 -3.45 -41.89 -12.07
N HIS A 6 -4.70 -41.47 -12.21
CA HIS A 6 -5.57 -41.94 -13.28
C HIS A 6 -5.29 -41.13 -14.55
N ILE A 7 -4.57 -41.76 -15.49
CA ILE A 7 -4.28 -41.19 -16.80
C ILE A 7 -5.29 -41.75 -17.81
N SER A 8 -6.09 -40.87 -18.41
CA SER A 8 -6.96 -41.21 -19.53
C SER A 8 -6.82 -40.15 -20.61
N GLY A 9 -6.27 -40.54 -21.77
CA GLY A 9 -5.94 -39.59 -22.84
C GLY A 9 -4.84 -38.58 -22.43
N PRO A 10 -4.75 -37.41 -23.09
CA PRO A 10 -3.73 -36.40 -22.80
C PRO A 10 -4.00 -35.63 -21.51
N VAL A 11 -4.73 -36.20 -20.54
CA VAL A 11 -5.12 -35.56 -19.29
C VAL A 11 -4.81 -36.47 -18.12
N GLY A 12 -4.07 -35.95 -17.15
CA GLY A 12 -3.87 -36.58 -15.85
C GLY A 12 -4.60 -35.79 -14.78
N PHE A 13 -5.40 -36.47 -13.96
CA PHE A 13 -6.06 -35.85 -12.81
C PHE A 13 -5.27 -36.16 -11.53
N MET A 14 -4.98 -35.13 -10.74
CA MET A 14 -4.35 -35.27 -9.42
C MET A 14 -5.40 -35.05 -8.34
N GLU A 15 -5.89 -36.15 -7.74
CA GLU A 15 -6.98 -36.13 -6.77
C GLU A 15 -6.66 -35.29 -5.52
N SER A 16 -5.42 -35.28 -5.04
CA SER A 16 -5.03 -34.55 -3.83
C SER A 16 -5.04 -33.03 -3.98
N SER A 17 -4.85 -32.52 -5.21
CA SER A 17 -4.83 -31.08 -5.50
C SER A 17 -6.05 -30.61 -6.29
N GLY A 18 -6.98 -31.52 -6.62
CA GLY A 18 -8.17 -31.24 -7.44
C GLY A 18 -7.84 -30.68 -8.83
N SER A 19 -6.62 -30.91 -9.33
CA SER A 19 -6.10 -30.25 -10.53
C SER A 19 -5.98 -31.24 -11.69
N ALA A 20 -6.40 -30.82 -12.88
CA ALA A 20 -6.23 -31.57 -14.13
C ALA A 20 -5.06 -31.00 -14.93
N VAL A 21 -4.12 -31.86 -15.32
CA VAL A 21 -2.92 -31.49 -16.09
C VAL A 21 -3.00 -32.12 -17.47
N TYR A 22 -2.86 -31.30 -18.52
CA TYR A 22 -2.89 -31.76 -19.91
C TYR A 22 -1.47 -31.99 -20.46
N PHE A 23 -1.22 -33.19 -20.99
CA PHE A 23 0.02 -33.57 -21.65
C PHE A 23 -0.23 -33.80 -23.15
N SER A 24 0.04 -32.79 -23.98
CA SER A 24 0.03 -32.97 -25.43
C SER A 24 1.45 -33.27 -25.95
N LYS A 25 1.60 -34.30 -26.80
CA LYS A 25 2.87 -34.63 -27.47
C LYS A 25 3.23 -33.69 -28.63
N ASN A 26 2.30 -32.81 -29.05
CA ASN A 26 2.47 -31.90 -30.20
C ASN A 26 2.08 -30.45 -29.82
N ALA A 27 2.73 -29.92 -28.79
CA ALA A 27 2.45 -28.57 -28.26
C ALA A 27 2.70 -27.42 -29.26
N ALA A 28 3.27 -27.68 -30.44
CA ALA A 28 3.56 -26.67 -31.45
C ALA A 28 2.46 -26.49 -32.54
N ALA A 29 1.48 -27.40 -32.64
CA ALA A 29 0.50 -27.39 -33.74
C ALA A 29 -0.95 -27.17 -33.30
N THR A 30 -1.22 -27.11 -32.00
CA THR A 30 -2.47 -26.58 -31.46
C THR A 30 -2.22 -25.14 -31.05
N ASP A 31 -2.98 -24.22 -31.65
CA ASP A 31 -2.98 -22.76 -31.48
C ASP A 31 -3.28 -22.26 -30.05
N THR A 32 -3.02 -23.07 -29.02
CA THR A 32 -3.20 -22.74 -27.60
C THR A 32 -1.97 -22.07 -26.97
N PHE A 33 -0.81 -22.15 -27.62
CA PHE A 33 0.38 -21.39 -27.22
C PHE A 33 0.86 -20.52 -28.39
N SER A 34 0.30 -19.31 -28.49
CA SER A 34 0.95 -18.26 -29.26
C SER A 34 2.28 -17.92 -28.56
N PRO A 35 3.43 -17.91 -29.25
CA PRO A 35 4.73 -17.57 -28.65
C PRO A 35 4.81 -16.12 -28.14
N ASN A 36 3.75 -15.33 -28.34
CA ASN A 36 3.58 -13.98 -27.82
C ASN A 36 2.70 -13.89 -26.56
N ASN A 37 2.20 -15.00 -26.02
CA ASN A 37 1.46 -14.98 -24.76
C ASN A 37 2.42 -14.80 -23.58
N LYS A 38 2.64 -13.53 -23.22
CA LYS A 38 2.98 -13.12 -21.85
C LYS A 38 1.99 -13.84 -20.92
N GLY A 39 2.48 -14.47 -19.86
CA GLY A 39 1.65 -15.24 -18.93
C GLY A 39 0.35 -14.50 -18.60
N THR A 40 -0.75 -15.23 -18.46
CA THR A 40 -2.07 -14.69 -18.13
C THR A 40 -2.08 -14.12 -16.71
N ALA A 41 -1.37 -13.01 -16.51
CA ALA A 41 -1.78 -12.04 -15.52
C ALA A 41 -3.22 -11.64 -15.92
N PRO A 42 -4.17 -11.65 -14.99
CA PRO A 42 -5.51 -11.17 -15.28
C PRO A 42 -5.40 -9.78 -15.90
N ALA A 43 -6.04 -9.58 -17.06
CA ALA A 43 -6.03 -8.29 -17.74
C ALA A 43 -6.43 -7.21 -16.73
N ILE A 44 -5.58 -6.19 -16.57
CA ILE A 44 -5.81 -5.09 -15.64
C ILE A 44 -7.10 -4.39 -16.08
N LYS A 45 -8.22 -4.70 -15.41
CA LYS A 45 -9.47 -3.99 -15.59
C LYS A 45 -9.29 -2.59 -15.01
N LYS A 46 -8.86 -1.65 -15.85
CA LYS A 46 -8.89 -0.22 -15.51
C LYS A 46 -10.33 0.13 -15.17
N ALA A 47 -10.58 0.63 -13.96
CA ALA A 47 -11.91 1.13 -13.63
C ALA A 47 -12.16 2.37 -14.49
N GLN A 48 -13.30 2.44 -15.18
CA GLN A 48 -13.65 3.56 -16.05
C GLN A 48 -14.06 4.78 -15.20
N ASN A 49 -13.12 5.39 -14.50
CA ASN A 49 -13.33 6.65 -13.81
C ASN A 49 -12.46 7.75 -14.43
N ASN A 50 -13.02 8.95 -14.54
CA ASN A 50 -12.34 10.10 -15.15
C ASN A 50 -11.05 10.50 -14.41
N LEU A 51 -10.93 10.12 -13.14
CA LEU A 51 -9.77 10.40 -12.29
C LEU A 51 -8.63 9.37 -12.41
N GLY A 52 -8.88 8.20 -13.00
CA GLY A 52 -7.90 7.13 -13.13
C GLY A 52 -7.38 6.58 -11.80
N VAL A 53 -8.19 6.63 -10.72
CA VAL A 53 -7.81 6.16 -9.37
C VAL A 53 -8.38 4.77 -9.09
N ALA A 54 -7.71 4.00 -8.24
CA ALA A 54 -8.22 2.75 -7.70
C ALA A 54 -9.14 3.03 -6.51
N TYR A 55 -10.32 2.41 -6.50
CA TYR A 55 -11.29 2.58 -5.43
C TYR A 55 -11.05 1.66 -4.24
N TRP A 56 -11.29 2.19 -3.04
CA TRP A 56 -11.37 1.42 -1.81
C TRP A 56 -12.69 0.65 -1.74
N GLY A 57 -12.72 -0.55 -2.33
CA GLY A 57 -13.95 -1.33 -2.44
C GLY A 57 -14.93 -0.72 -3.44
N GLU A 58 -16.20 -1.13 -3.35
CA GLU A 58 -17.25 -0.74 -4.30
C GLU A 58 -17.67 0.72 -4.14
N ASP A 59 -17.74 1.21 -2.91
CA ASP A 59 -18.20 2.56 -2.58
C ASP A 59 -17.06 3.58 -2.48
N ASN A 60 -15.80 3.14 -2.64
CA ASN A 60 -14.59 3.94 -2.48
C ASN A 60 -14.47 4.63 -1.10
N ARG A 61 -15.19 4.14 -0.08
CA ARG A 61 -15.31 4.75 1.24
C ARG A 61 -14.94 3.81 2.39
N PHE A 62 -14.29 2.68 2.08
CA PHE A 62 -13.94 1.69 3.09
C PHE A 62 -13.25 2.30 4.35
N PRO A 63 -12.18 3.12 4.25
CA PRO A 63 -11.58 3.74 5.43
C PRO A 63 -12.57 4.57 6.26
N GLN A 64 -13.41 5.37 5.59
CA GLN A 64 -14.41 6.24 6.23
C GLN A 64 -15.49 5.42 6.95
N ASN A 65 -15.97 4.34 6.31
CA ASN A 65 -16.97 3.46 6.89
C ASN A 65 -16.43 2.77 8.15
N ILE A 66 -15.16 2.37 8.13
CA ILE A 66 -14.50 1.77 9.28
C ILE A 66 -14.41 2.77 10.44
N GLU A 67 -14.00 4.01 10.18
CA GLU A 67 -13.97 5.04 11.22
C GLU A 67 -15.34 5.28 11.86
N GLN A 68 -16.40 5.39 11.04
CA GLN A 68 -17.77 5.59 11.53
C GLN A 68 -18.28 4.39 12.34
N GLN A 69 -18.05 3.16 11.87
CA GLN A 69 -18.47 1.96 12.58
C GLN A 69 -17.72 1.78 13.91
N MET A 70 -16.42 2.05 13.91
CA MET A 70 -15.58 1.92 15.10
C MET A 70 -15.78 3.07 16.09
N ALA A 71 -16.31 4.23 15.67
CA ALA A 71 -16.65 5.33 16.56
C ALA A 71 -17.64 4.92 17.66
N TYR A 72 -18.53 3.95 17.37
CA TYR A 72 -19.52 3.43 18.32
C TYR A 72 -19.06 2.18 19.07
N CYS A 73 -17.92 1.58 18.70
CA CYS A 73 -17.37 0.38 19.33
C CYS A 73 -16.14 0.70 20.19
N GLY A 74 -16.37 1.06 21.46
CA GLY A 74 -15.29 1.41 22.39
C GLY A 74 -14.27 0.29 22.60
N VAL A 75 -14.73 -0.97 22.69
CA VAL A 75 -13.85 -2.14 22.87
C VAL A 75 -12.95 -2.33 21.65
N GLY A 76 -13.52 -2.25 20.44
CA GLY A 76 -12.74 -2.38 19.21
C GLY A 76 -11.69 -1.29 19.07
N LYS A 77 -12.05 -0.03 19.39
CA LYS A 77 -11.13 1.11 19.33
C LYS A 77 -9.95 0.94 20.28
N GLU A 78 -10.21 0.53 21.52
CA GLU A 78 -9.14 0.29 22.51
C GLU A 78 -8.28 -0.92 22.13
N ALA A 79 -8.86 -1.99 21.59
CA ALA A 79 -8.11 -3.15 21.13
C ALA A 79 -7.16 -2.80 19.97
N LEU A 80 -7.62 -2.04 18.99
CA LEU A 80 -6.77 -1.58 17.88
C LEU A 80 -5.68 -0.60 18.35
N SER A 81 -6.03 0.33 19.25
CA SER A 81 -5.07 1.25 19.87
C SER A 81 -3.99 0.52 20.68
N TRP A 82 -4.38 -0.50 21.44
CA TRP A 82 -3.45 -1.38 22.15
C TRP A 82 -2.55 -2.13 21.17
N LYS A 83 -3.11 -2.71 20.10
CA LYS A 83 -2.34 -3.42 19.07
C LYS A 83 -1.32 -2.50 18.39
N ALA A 84 -1.72 -1.29 18.01
CA ALA A 84 -0.82 -0.30 17.41
C ALA A 84 0.35 0.06 18.33
N ARG A 85 0.08 0.24 19.65
CA ARG A 85 1.13 0.48 20.65
C ARG A 85 2.05 -0.72 20.84
N ALA A 86 1.50 -1.93 20.84
CA ALA A 86 2.26 -3.16 20.96
C ALA A 86 3.20 -3.40 19.76
N LEU A 87 2.82 -2.95 18.55
CA LEU A 87 3.66 -3.08 17.36
C LEU A 87 4.98 -2.29 17.44
N PHE A 88 4.99 -1.12 18.09
CA PHE A 88 6.24 -0.37 18.24
C PHE A 88 7.20 -1.03 19.24
N GLY A 89 6.66 -1.73 20.25
CA GLY A 89 7.43 -2.54 21.20
C GLY A 89 8.59 -1.77 21.85
N ALA A 90 9.80 -2.33 21.75
CA ALA A 90 11.04 -1.77 22.29
C ALA A 90 11.75 -0.78 21.34
N GLY A 91 11.15 -0.45 20.19
CA GLY A 91 11.72 0.43 19.18
C GLY A 91 12.37 -0.31 18.01
N ILE A 92 13.16 0.42 17.23
CA ILE A 92 13.73 -0.05 15.95
C ILE A 92 15.25 -0.02 16.04
N ILE A 93 15.88 -1.12 15.62
CA ILE A 93 17.33 -1.25 15.52
C ILE A 93 17.70 -1.44 14.05
N PRO A 94 18.50 -0.53 13.46
CA PRO A 94 18.98 -0.73 12.10
C PRO A 94 20.08 -1.79 12.10
N GLY A 95 20.09 -2.64 11.09
CA GLY A 95 21.05 -3.73 10.94
C GLY A 95 21.04 -4.32 9.54
N ILE A 96 21.89 -5.32 9.33
CA ILE A 96 22.00 -6.06 8.08
C ILE A 96 21.81 -7.54 8.35
N ILE A 97 21.18 -8.24 7.41
CA ILE A 97 21.17 -9.70 7.42
C ILE A 97 22.50 -10.13 6.78
N LYS A 98 23.37 -10.77 7.58
CA LYS A 98 24.70 -11.20 7.10
C LYS A 98 24.68 -12.59 6.50
N ASP A 99 23.85 -13.46 7.06
CA ASP A 99 23.84 -14.88 6.69
C ASP A 99 22.47 -15.50 6.98
N TYR A 100 22.26 -16.69 6.43
CA TYR A 100 21.09 -17.53 6.64
C TYR A 100 21.55 -18.89 7.14
N ILE A 101 21.24 -19.20 8.40
CA ILE A 101 21.56 -20.50 9.00
C ILE A 101 20.37 -21.43 8.78
N VAL A 102 20.62 -22.61 8.21
CA VAL A 102 19.61 -23.66 8.08
C VAL A 102 19.87 -24.74 9.12
N GLU A 103 19.04 -24.78 10.16
CA GLU A 103 19.03 -25.84 11.17
C GLU A 103 17.69 -26.56 11.15
N ASN A 104 17.70 -27.89 11.06
CA ASN A 104 16.49 -28.74 11.05
C ASN A 104 15.44 -28.35 9.98
N GLY A 105 15.88 -27.84 8.83
CA GLY A 105 15.00 -27.40 7.75
C GLY A 105 14.34 -26.03 7.97
N VAL A 106 14.66 -25.34 9.08
CA VAL A 106 14.24 -23.97 9.36
C VAL A 106 15.37 -23.03 8.99
N THR A 107 15.10 -22.08 8.10
CA THR A 107 16.05 -21.02 7.73
C THR A 107 15.88 -19.86 8.71
N THR A 108 16.95 -19.52 9.44
CA THR A 108 16.97 -18.41 10.39
C THR A 108 17.94 -17.34 9.89
N GLU A 109 17.50 -16.08 9.90
CA GLU A 109 18.30 -14.94 9.48
C GLU A 109 19.27 -14.51 10.59
N VAL A 110 20.55 -14.36 10.25
CA VAL A 110 21.56 -13.81 11.17
C VAL A 110 21.59 -12.29 11.01
N PHE A 111 20.88 -11.61 11.92
CA PHE A 111 20.84 -10.15 11.99
C PHE A 111 22.02 -9.59 12.77
N GLU A 112 22.79 -8.69 12.15
CA GLU A 112 23.82 -7.91 12.84
C GLU A 112 23.40 -6.44 12.94
N PRO A 113 23.28 -5.88 14.16
CA PRO A 113 23.03 -4.46 14.36
C PRO A 113 24.14 -3.60 13.73
N LEU A 114 23.76 -2.48 13.10
CA LEU A 114 24.75 -1.55 12.54
C LEU A 114 25.58 -0.89 13.66
N PRO A 115 26.91 -0.80 13.55
CA PRO A 115 27.72 -0.16 14.56
C PRO A 115 27.41 1.35 14.61
N LYS A 116 27.10 1.86 15.81
CA LYS A 116 26.78 3.29 16.04
C LYS A 116 27.90 4.24 15.62
N ALA A 117 29.17 3.82 15.76
CA ALA A 117 30.33 4.67 15.50
C ALA A 117 30.40 5.12 14.01
N GLY A 118 29.96 4.28 13.08
CA GLY A 118 29.99 4.56 11.64
C GLY A 118 28.66 5.03 11.04
N ASN A 119 27.54 4.91 11.76
CA ASN A 119 26.19 5.15 11.23
C ASN A 119 25.41 6.16 12.09
N LYS A 120 26.10 7.17 12.62
CA LYS A 120 25.50 8.14 13.56
C LYS A 120 24.28 8.84 12.97
N ASP A 121 24.33 9.19 11.69
CA ASP A 121 23.25 9.82 10.94
C ASP A 121 21.97 8.96 10.89
N VAL A 122 22.09 7.66 10.68
CA VAL A 122 20.96 6.72 10.70
C VAL A 122 20.34 6.63 12.08
N TYR A 123 21.17 6.50 13.12
CA TYR A 123 20.69 6.46 14.50
C TYR A 123 20.08 7.77 14.94
N GLU A 124 20.66 8.90 14.54
CA GLU A 124 20.09 10.22 14.80
C GLU A 124 18.72 10.35 14.14
N PHE A 125 18.59 9.95 12.87
CA PHE A 125 17.33 9.96 12.12
C PHE A 125 16.23 9.11 12.77
N ILE A 126 16.54 7.87 13.17
CA ILE A 126 15.56 6.96 13.78
C ILE A 126 15.10 7.46 15.16
N ASN A 127 16.00 8.08 15.93
CA ASN A 127 15.71 8.54 17.29
C ASN A 127 15.13 9.96 17.36
N GLN A 128 14.85 10.60 16.23
CA GLN A 128 14.22 11.91 16.23
C GLN A 128 12.78 11.84 16.76
N ARG A 129 12.33 12.90 17.44
CA ARG A 129 10.97 12.99 18.00
C ARG A 129 9.86 12.92 16.94
N ASN A 130 10.10 13.51 15.77
CA ASN A 130 9.20 13.43 14.60
C ASN A 130 9.03 11.97 14.13
N MET A 131 10.07 11.16 14.20
CA MET A 131 10.05 9.75 13.81
C MET A 131 9.18 8.92 14.75
N PHE A 132 9.27 9.18 16.06
CA PHE A 132 8.37 8.54 17.03
C PHE A 132 6.90 8.87 16.76
N ARG A 133 6.59 10.14 16.45
CA ARG A 133 5.23 10.54 16.05
C ARG A 133 4.79 9.83 14.78
N PHE A 134 5.66 9.78 13.78
CA PHE A 134 5.41 9.06 12.53
C PHE A 134 5.06 7.60 12.78
N TRP A 135 5.83 6.88 13.62
CA TRP A 135 5.55 5.48 13.94
C TRP A 135 4.19 5.28 14.61
N LEU A 136 3.80 6.16 15.53
CA LEU A 136 2.48 6.08 16.18
C LEU A 136 1.33 6.22 15.17
N GLU A 137 1.41 7.22 14.28
CA GLU A 137 0.41 7.44 13.23
C GLU A 137 0.40 6.27 12.23
N TYR A 138 1.60 5.82 11.80
CA TYR A 138 1.78 4.71 10.88
C TYR A 138 1.21 3.39 11.40
N PHE A 139 1.51 3.01 12.65
CA PHE A 139 0.99 1.75 13.22
C PHE A 139 -0.50 1.82 13.52
N MET A 140 -1.03 3.00 13.83
CA MET A 140 -2.47 3.20 13.97
C MET A 140 -3.15 2.89 12.63
N ASP A 141 -2.76 3.57 11.55
CA ASP A 141 -3.33 3.35 10.22
C ASP A 141 -3.13 1.91 9.75
N TRP A 142 -1.99 1.29 10.06
CA TRP A 142 -1.71 -0.10 9.71
C TRP A 142 -2.69 -1.04 10.38
N CYS A 143 -2.91 -0.85 11.68
CA CYS A 143 -3.84 -1.67 12.46
C CYS A 143 -5.29 -1.43 12.03
N TRP A 144 -5.67 -0.19 11.70
CA TRP A 144 -7.04 0.16 11.32
C TRP A 144 -7.37 -0.27 9.90
N PHE A 145 -6.54 0.09 8.92
CA PHE A 145 -6.90 -0.03 7.50
C PHE A 145 -6.12 -1.12 6.75
N GLY A 146 -5.03 -1.65 7.33
CA GLY A 146 -4.18 -2.64 6.67
C GLY A 146 -3.40 -2.10 5.45
N ASN A 147 -3.51 -0.80 5.18
CA ASN A 147 -2.74 -0.11 4.14
C ASN A 147 -2.36 1.27 4.68
N CYS A 148 -1.10 1.65 4.46
CA CYS A 148 -0.51 2.90 4.92
C CYS A 148 0.19 3.62 3.77
N PHE A 149 0.28 4.95 3.88
CA PHE A 149 0.90 5.80 2.86
C PHE A 149 1.97 6.72 3.47
N PRO A 150 3.08 6.16 3.99
CA PRO A 150 4.17 6.98 4.51
C PRO A 150 4.87 7.75 3.36
N GLU A 151 4.88 9.07 3.47
CA GLU A 151 5.57 9.98 2.57
C GLU A 151 7.00 10.23 3.08
N ALA A 152 7.99 9.77 2.30
CA ALA A 152 9.39 10.09 2.48
C ALA A 152 9.68 11.50 1.95
N ILE A 153 10.22 12.37 2.79
CA ILE A 153 10.63 13.72 2.41
C ILE A 153 12.14 13.76 2.25
N PHE A 154 12.59 14.09 1.05
CA PHE A 154 14.00 14.18 0.71
C PHE A 154 14.56 15.57 1.02
N ASP A 155 15.89 15.65 1.15
CA ASP A 155 16.58 16.93 1.21
C ASP A 155 16.51 17.69 -0.13
N LYS A 156 17.00 18.94 -0.15
CA LYS A 156 16.99 19.77 -1.36
C LYS A 156 17.71 19.11 -2.53
N GLY A 157 18.72 18.28 -2.25
CA GLY A 157 19.48 17.54 -3.25
C GLY A 157 18.89 16.19 -3.63
N ALA A 158 17.77 15.76 -3.04
CA ALA A 158 17.20 14.42 -3.18
C ALA A 158 18.16 13.26 -2.85
N LYS A 159 19.21 13.49 -2.06
CA LYS A 159 20.24 12.49 -1.73
C LYS A 159 19.96 11.71 -0.46
N LYS A 160 19.23 12.32 0.47
CA LYS A 160 18.89 11.71 1.76
C LYS A 160 17.44 11.96 2.13
N ILE A 161 16.85 11.00 2.83
CA ILE A 161 15.55 11.19 3.47
C ILE A 161 15.79 11.96 4.77
N THR A 162 15.01 13.00 4.97
CA THR A 162 15.10 13.87 6.15
C THR A 162 13.97 13.64 7.13
N HIS A 163 12.79 13.28 6.63
CA HIS A 163 11.57 13.09 7.41
C HIS A 163 10.70 12.01 6.78
N PHE A 164 9.90 11.37 7.62
CA PHE A 164 8.71 10.63 7.20
C PHE A 164 7.46 11.32 7.76
N VAL A 165 6.40 11.32 6.96
CA VAL A 165 5.07 11.78 7.37
C VAL A 165 4.06 10.73 6.93
N GLN A 166 3.21 10.27 7.83
CA GLN A 166 2.14 9.36 7.46
C GLN A 166 1.02 10.17 6.80
N GLN A 167 0.66 9.81 5.56
CA GLN A 167 -0.56 10.32 4.95
C GLN A 167 -1.73 9.44 5.37
N GLU A 168 -2.82 10.09 5.81
CA GLU A 168 -4.03 9.40 6.26
C GLU A 168 -4.57 8.51 5.13
N SER A 169 -4.85 7.24 5.45
CA SER A 169 -5.40 6.28 4.48
C SER A 169 -6.77 6.71 3.94
N CYS A 170 -7.54 7.46 4.74
CA CYS A 170 -8.80 8.08 4.34
C CYS A 170 -8.63 9.01 3.13
N ASP A 171 -7.52 9.74 3.07
CA ASP A 171 -7.22 10.76 2.05
C ASP A 171 -6.29 10.28 0.94
N SER A 172 -6.01 8.98 0.88
CA SER A 172 -5.03 8.42 -0.04
C SER A 172 -5.68 7.46 -1.04
N ARG A 173 -5.35 7.62 -2.32
CA ARG A 173 -5.81 6.73 -3.41
C ARG A 173 -4.65 6.40 -4.34
N PHE A 174 -4.45 5.13 -4.64
CA PHE A 174 -3.57 4.72 -5.73
C PHE A 174 -4.13 5.21 -7.06
N LYS A 175 -3.25 5.65 -7.96
CA LYS A 175 -3.57 5.70 -9.38
C LYS A 175 -3.67 4.26 -9.90
N GLN A 176 -4.53 4.04 -10.88
CA GLN A 176 -4.65 2.73 -11.49
C GLN A 176 -3.31 2.30 -12.10
N GLN A 177 -3.02 1.02 -11.90
CA GLN A 177 -1.83 0.33 -12.36
C GLN A 177 -1.64 0.54 -13.86
N ALA A 178 -0.42 0.87 -14.24
CA ALA A 178 -0.02 0.94 -15.63
C ALA A 178 -0.10 -0.46 -16.29
N GLU A 179 -0.05 -0.51 -17.61
CA GLU A 179 -0.07 -1.79 -18.35
C GLU A 179 1.11 -2.71 -18.00
N THR A 180 2.19 -2.14 -17.48
CA THR A 180 3.36 -2.85 -16.96
C THR A 180 3.12 -3.54 -15.63
N GLY A 181 2.01 -3.26 -14.95
CA GLY A 181 1.79 -3.72 -13.58
C GLY A 181 2.34 -2.78 -12.50
N ALA A 182 2.91 -1.63 -12.85
CA ALA A 182 3.43 -0.68 -11.86
C ALA A 182 2.36 0.30 -11.38
N ILE A 183 2.37 0.63 -10.09
CA ILE A 183 1.61 1.75 -9.51
C ILE A 183 2.60 2.89 -9.28
N ASP A 184 2.51 3.93 -10.11
CA ASP A 184 3.53 5.00 -10.18
C ASP A 184 3.19 6.24 -9.32
N THR A 185 1.92 6.39 -8.94
CA THR A 185 1.41 7.61 -8.33
C THR A 185 0.40 7.29 -7.24
N VAL A 186 0.52 8.00 -6.13
CA VAL A 186 -0.53 8.13 -5.12
C VAL A 186 -1.14 9.51 -5.25
N CYS A 187 -2.46 9.55 -5.37
CA CYS A 187 -3.23 10.77 -5.31
C CYS A 187 -3.61 11.00 -3.84
N LEU A 188 -3.49 12.25 -3.36
CA LEU A 188 -3.88 12.68 -2.02
C LEU A 188 -4.98 13.75 -2.12
N SER A 189 -6.06 13.61 -1.36
CA SER A 189 -7.13 14.59 -1.29
C SER A 189 -7.95 14.48 -0.02
N LYS A 190 -8.11 15.61 0.68
CA LYS A 190 -8.98 15.74 1.85
C LYS A 190 -10.46 15.57 1.52
N ILE A 191 -10.85 15.71 0.24
CA ILE A 191 -12.24 15.55 -0.20
C ILE A 191 -12.73 14.10 -0.05
N TRP A 192 -11.82 13.13 -0.10
CA TRP A 192 -12.21 11.72 0.06
C TRP A 192 -12.53 11.36 1.52
N GLY A 193 -11.87 12.00 2.48
CA GLY A 193 -12.13 11.85 3.92
C GLY A 193 -13.31 12.66 4.47
N MET A 194 -13.99 13.46 3.66
CA MET A 194 -15.12 14.27 4.14
C MET A 194 -16.35 13.41 4.46
N ASP A 195 -16.85 13.51 5.70
CA ASP A 195 -18.12 12.90 6.11
C ASP A 195 -19.32 13.56 5.39
N THR A 196 -20.39 12.80 5.17
CA THR A 196 -21.73 13.28 4.77
C THR A 196 -22.19 14.49 5.60
N ASP A 197 -21.89 14.52 6.90
CA ASP A 197 -22.30 15.61 7.80
C ASP A 197 -21.39 16.85 7.77
N GLN A 198 -20.21 16.75 7.16
CA GLN A 198 -19.40 17.92 6.84
C GLN A 198 -19.96 18.70 5.64
N PHE A 199 -21.08 18.28 5.04
CA PHE A 199 -21.89 19.16 4.20
C PHE A 199 -23.02 19.85 4.99
N SER A 200 -23.46 19.28 6.11
CA SER A 200 -24.70 19.68 6.82
C SER A 200 -24.49 20.54 8.07
N ARG A 201 -23.28 20.54 8.67
CA ARG A 201 -22.94 21.49 9.78
C ARG A 201 -22.49 22.87 9.32
N PHE A 202 -22.53 23.13 8.02
CA PHE A 202 -22.19 24.42 7.45
C PHE A 202 -23.44 25.28 7.45
N GLU A 203 -23.52 26.25 8.37
CA GLU A 203 -24.49 27.34 8.26
C GLU A 203 -24.43 27.90 6.82
N PRO A 204 -25.52 27.81 6.04
CA PRO A 204 -25.52 28.18 4.62
C PRO A 204 -25.22 29.66 4.38
N ASP A 205 -25.17 30.48 5.43
CA ASP A 205 -24.94 31.91 5.35
C ASP A 205 -23.51 32.32 5.76
N LYS A 206 -22.76 31.43 6.43
CA LYS A 206 -21.34 31.66 6.72
C LYS A 206 -20.48 31.08 5.60
N ALA A 207 -19.96 31.96 4.75
CA ALA A 207 -18.91 31.59 3.81
C ALA A 207 -17.65 31.19 4.58
N ILE A 208 -17.38 29.89 4.68
CA ILE A 208 -16.10 29.41 5.20
C ILE A 208 -15.05 29.66 4.12
N LEU A 209 -14.03 30.46 4.46
CA LEU A 209 -12.81 30.60 3.66
C LEU A 209 -12.23 29.20 3.43
N GLY A 210 -12.40 28.66 2.22
CA GLY A 210 -11.85 27.35 1.82
C GLY A 210 -12.88 26.27 1.45
N VAL A 211 -14.18 26.47 1.69
CA VAL A 211 -15.23 25.53 1.23
C VAL A 211 -15.91 26.08 -0.02
N ILE A 212 -15.83 25.33 -1.11
CA ILE A 212 -16.32 25.76 -2.42
C ILE A 212 -17.79 25.43 -2.55
N ARG A 213 -18.59 26.48 -2.72
CA ARG A 213 -19.96 26.36 -3.22
C ARG A 213 -19.88 26.12 -4.73
N ASN A 214 -20.56 25.08 -5.20
CA ASN A 214 -20.61 24.63 -6.59
C ASN A 214 -19.30 24.00 -7.10
N LEU A 215 -19.03 22.77 -6.66
CA LEU A 215 -17.99 21.90 -7.21
C LEU A 215 -18.45 21.44 -8.62
N ASN A 216 -18.19 22.25 -9.64
CA ASN A 216 -18.61 21.93 -11.02
C ASN A 216 -17.73 20.85 -11.68
N THR A 217 -16.56 20.50 -11.13
CA THR A 217 -15.68 19.45 -11.66
C THR A 217 -14.90 18.69 -10.56
N PRO A 218 -15.55 17.87 -9.71
CA PRO A 218 -14.86 16.94 -8.80
C PRO A 218 -14.03 15.85 -9.52
N TYR A 219 -14.21 15.75 -10.84
CA TYR A 219 -13.68 14.69 -11.70
C TYR A 219 -12.41 15.07 -12.46
N GLU A 220 -11.88 16.27 -12.23
CA GLU A 220 -10.60 16.69 -12.77
C GLU A 220 -9.56 16.66 -11.64
N VAL A 221 -8.38 16.10 -11.89
CA VAL A 221 -7.21 16.32 -11.01
C VAL A 221 -6.72 17.73 -11.26
N ASP A 222 -7.56 18.70 -10.89
CA ASP A 222 -7.17 20.07 -10.86
C ASP A 222 -6.16 20.20 -9.72
N GLY A 223 -4.99 20.78 -10.00
CA GLY A 223 -3.83 20.83 -9.08
C GLY A 223 -4.08 21.58 -7.76
N LYS A 224 -5.35 21.89 -7.49
CA LYS A 224 -5.90 22.59 -6.34
C LYS A 224 -6.49 21.64 -5.29
N PHE A 225 -7.06 20.48 -5.66
CA PHE A 225 -7.77 19.59 -4.71
C PHE A 225 -7.18 18.19 -4.59
N ILE A 226 -6.47 17.74 -5.62
CA ILE A 226 -5.84 16.42 -5.64
C ILE A 226 -4.35 16.63 -5.87
N LYS A 227 -3.53 16.33 -4.86
CA LYS A 227 -2.07 16.35 -4.97
C LYS A 227 -1.61 14.98 -5.46
N LYS A 228 -0.90 14.94 -6.59
CA LYS A 228 -0.23 13.72 -7.08
C LYS A 228 1.17 13.63 -6.49
N VAL A 229 1.51 12.48 -5.93
CA VAL A 229 2.83 12.19 -5.34
C VAL A 229 3.37 10.92 -5.97
N ASP A 230 4.66 10.91 -6.29
CA ASP A 230 5.34 9.75 -6.85
C ASP A 230 5.26 8.57 -5.86
N CYS A 231 4.97 7.37 -6.37
CA CYS A 231 4.82 6.14 -5.59
C CYS A 231 6.08 5.28 -5.73
N ILE A 232 6.70 4.94 -4.61
CA ILE A 232 7.83 4.00 -4.55
C ILE A 232 7.29 2.58 -4.72
N ASP A 233 7.94 1.79 -5.56
CA ASP A 233 7.59 0.38 -5.77
C ASP A 233 7.81 -0.44 -4.50
N MET A 234 6.79 -1.17 -4.06
CA MET A 234 6.81 -2.00 -2.86
C MET A 234 7.72 -3.22 -3.00
N TYR A 235 7.87 -3.74 -4.21
CA TYR A 235 8.68 -4.94 -4.49
C TYR A 235 10.15 -4.59 -4.73
N ASN A 236 10.45 -3.34 -5.09
CA ASN A 236 11.80 -2.85 -5.32
C ASN A 236 12.01 -1.43 -4.78
N ALA A 237 11.75 -1.28 -3.47
CA ALA A 237 11.71 0.02 -2.82
C ALA A 237 12.99 0.83 -2.95
N VAL A 238 14.16 0.18 -2.83
CA VAL A 238 15.46 0.87 -2.87
C VAL A 238 15.79 1.40 -4.26
N ALA A 239 15.60 0.60 -5.31
CA ALA A 239 15.91 1.05 -6.67
C ALA A 239 14.89 2.10 -7.15
N SER A 240 13.60 1.86 -6.87
CA SER A 240 12.53 2.81 -7.22
C SER A 240 12.70 4.15 -6.50
N ALA A 241 13.05 4.14 -5.20
CA ALA A 241 13.32 5.37 -4.46
C ALA A 241 14.51 6.15 -5.04
N LYS A 242 15.55 5.47 -5.53
CA LYS A 242 16.70 6.12 -6.20
C LYS A 242 16.31 6.74 -7.53
N GLU A 243 15.51 6.05 -8.34
CA GLU A 243 15.00 6.57 -9.62
C GLU A 243 14.14 7.82 -9.39
N ILE A 244 13.22 7.75 -8.43
CA ILE A 244 12.38 8.87 -8.04
C ILE A 244 13.24 10.02 -7.49
N ALA A 245 14.22 9.73 -6.65
CA ALA A 245 15.15 10.74 -6.14
C ALA A 245 15.86 11.49 -7.28
N SER A 246 16.42 10.78 -8.28
CA SER A 246 17.03 11.39 -9.46
C SER A 246 16.05 12.26 -10.26
N LYS A 247 14.79 11.83 -10.39
CA LYS A 247 13.73 12.66 -11.00
C LYS A 247 13.47 13.93 -10.18
N LEU A 248 13.44 13.82 -8.84
CA LEU A 248 13.19 14.93 -7.92
C LEU A 248 14.37 15.92 -7.85
N GLU A 249 15.60 15.52 -8.20
CA GLU A 249 16.76 16.43 -8.28
C GLU A 249 16.47 17.61 -9.22
N SER A 250 15.84 17.34 -10.36
CA SER A 250 15.48 18.34 -11.37
C SER A 250 14.40 19.33 -10.93
N LYS A 251 13.65 19.04 -9.86
CA LYS A 251 12.62 19.95 -9.35
C LYS A 251 13.23 21.17 -8.67
N SER A 252 12.53 22.30 -8.76
CA SER A 252 12.92 23.59 -8.14
C SER A 252 13.29 23.42 -6.66
N ALA A 253 14.32 24.15 -6.22
CA ALA A 253 14.82 24.10 -4.84
C ALA A 253 13.76 24.48 -3.78
N ASN A 254 12.70 25.19 -4.18
CA ASN A 254 11.60 25.58 -3.29
C ASN A 254 10.42 24.59 -3.31
N SER A 255 10.45 23.57 -4.17
CA SER A 255 9.42 22.54 -4.20
C SER A 255 9.72 21.43 -3.20
N LEU A 256 8.67 20.90 -2.56
CA LEU A 256 8.81 19.73 -1.70
C LEU A 256 9.19 18.52 -2.56
N LYS A 257 10.33 17.91 -2.23
CA LYS A 257 10.81 16.68 -2.85
C LYS A 257 10.36 15.52 -1.96
N SER A 258 9.34 14.80 -2.39
CA SER A 258 8.78 13.70 -1.62
C SER A 258 8.22 12.59 -2.50
N ALA A 259 8.12 11.40 -1.93
CA ALA A 259 7.54 10.22 -2.55
C ALA A 259 6.87 9.34 -1.48
N ILE A 260 5.80 8.64 -1.83
CA ILE A 260 5.09 7.75 -0.90
C ILE A 260 5.60 6.33 -1.09
N LEU A 261 5.98 5.67 0.01
CA LEU A 261 6.24 4.24 0.06
C LEU A 261 4.99 3.55 0.58
N PRO A 262 4.03 3.16 -0.26
CA PRO A 262 2.87 2.44 0.24
C PRO A 262 3.31 1.17 0.95
N VAL A 263 2.67 0.88 2.08
CA VAL A 263 2.84 -0.40 2.76
C VAL A 263 1.47 -1.03 2.86
N ASN A 264 1.35 -2.24 2.34
CA ASN A 264 0.14 -3.04 2.40
C ASN A 264 0.50 -4.51 2.60
N TYR A 265 -0.38 -5.26 3.27
CA TYR A 265 -0.18 -6.68 3.49
C TYR A 265 -0.69 -7.48 2.28
N PRO A 266 0.14 -8.27 1.56
CA PRO A 266 -0.33 -8.95 0.35
C PRO A 266 -1.48 -9.91 0.70
N SER A 267 -2.69 -9.65 0.20
CA SER A 267 -3.80 -10.59 0.25
C SER A 267 -4.11 -11.13 -1.16
N PRO A 268 -4.39 -12.44 -1.30
CA PRO A 268 -4.77 -13.02 -2.58
C PRO A 268 -5.96 -12.28 -3.18
N ASN A 269 -5.93 -12.07 -4.50
CA ASN A 269 -7.01 -11.44 -5.28
C ASN A 269 -7.29 -9.95 -4.99
N LYS A 270 -6.40 -9.23 -4.28
CA LYS A 270 -6.50 -7.77 -4.10
C LYS A 270 -5.27 -7.08 -4.69
N THR A 271 -5.49 -6.28 -5.74
CA THR A 271 -4.42 -5.58 -6.47
C THR A 271 -3.97 -4.28 -5.79
N TYR A 272 -4.90 -3.53 -5.17
CA TYR A 272 -4.62 -2.18 -4.66
C TYR A 272 -4.70 -2.11 -3.14
N TYR A 273 -5.87 -2.40 -2.59
CA TYR A 273 -6.14 -2.26 -1.15
C TYR A 273 -6.48 -3.60 -0.52
N GLN A 274 -5.81 -3.84 0.58
CA GLN A 274 -5.86 -5.06 1.35
C GLN A 274 -6.88 -4.91 2.46
N VAL A 275 -7.54 -5.98 2.86
CA VAL A 275 -8.51 -5.94 3.95
C VAL A 275 -7.77 -6.19 5.26
N PRO A 276 -7.97 -5.35 6.30
CA PRO A 276 -7.30 -5.57 7.57
C PRO A 276 -7.77 -6.87 8.22
N ALA A 277 -6.85 -7.59 8.88
CA ALA A 277 -7.10 -8.95 9.38
C ALA A 277 -8.29 -9.06 10.37
N TRP A 278 -8.63 -7.97 11.06
CA TRP A 278 -9.75 -7.94 12.00
C TRP A 278 -11.12 -7.70 11.32
N ASP A 279 -11.15 -7.33 10.04
CA ASP A 279 -12.38 -7.08 9.29
C ASP A 279 -13.28 -8.33 9.23
N GLY A 280 -12.67 -9.51 9.18
CA GLY A 280 -13.41 -10.77 9.24
C GLY A 280 -14.19 -10.95 10.55
N ALA A 281 -13.62 -10.52 11.68
CA ALA A 281 -14.33 -10.55 12.97
C ALA A 281 -15.47 -9.51 13.00
N ARG A 282 -15.29 -8.36 12.35
CA ARG A 282 -16.34 -7.33 12.20
C ARG A 282 -17.53 -7.84 11.37
N LEU A 283 -17.26 -8.53 10.26
CA LEU A 283 -18.30 -9.09 9.37
C LEU A 283 -18.96 -10.35 9.96
N GLY A 284 -18.23 -11.08 10.82
CA GLY A 284 -18.68 -12.34 11.40
C GLY A 284 -19.76 -12.22 12.47
N GLY A 285 -19.81 -11.10 13.20
CA GLY A 285 -20.79 -10.87 14.28
C GLY A 285 -20.57 -11.78 15.49
#